data_AF-A0A926WTL2-F1
#
_entry.id   AF-A0A926WTL2-F1
#
_cell.length_a   1.000
_cell.length_b   1.000
_cell.length_c   1.000
_cell.angle_alpha   90.00
_cell.angle_beta   90.00
_cell.angle_gamma   90.00
#
_symmetry.space_group_name_H-M   'P 1'
#
loop_
_entity.id
_entity.type
_entity.pdbx_description
1 polymer ?
#
loop_
_entity_poly.entity_id
_entity_poly.type
_entity_poly.pdbx_seq_one_letter_code
_entity_poly.pdbx_strand_id
1 'polypeptide(L)'
;MPFNTLLLSCCLLPGRTSHREDGVEISLQPASGETVLFFNIDDQSNPNCKFRQLLGLDQEGSKICDLIVFYVKGSERIICFVELKGGDIKKAKDQVIETYTSFNQFLRVSNSSLRFTAKTYIVFNGSVPREVDTYKEELKYKFGEGNYAISRNSDFGAFVRGEKYQPKGKRKKSR
;
A
#
# COMPACT_ATOMS: atom_id res chain seq x y z
N MET A 1 20.74 0.88 0.05
CA MET A 1 19.58 1.25 -0.78
C MET A 1 18.35 0.55 -0.24
N PRO A 2 17.23 1.24 0.02
CA PRO A 2 16.06 0.68 0.71
C PRO A 2 15.46 -0.51 -0.03
N PHE A 3 15.46 -0.45 -1.37
CA PHE A 3 14.99 -1.54 -2.22
C PHE A 3 15.88 -2.77 -2.18
N ASN A 4 17.20 -2.62 -2.12
CA ASN A 4 18.09 -3.77 -1.93
C ASN A 4 17.76 -4.45 -0.60
N THR A 5 17.49 -3.66 0.44
CA THR A 5 17.11 -4.25 1.72
C THR A 5 15.76 -4.94 1.64
N LEU A 6 14.73 -4.32 1.04
CA LEU A 6 13.43 -4.98 0.83
C LEU A 6 13.55 -6.28 0.04
N LEU A 7 14.35 -6.28 -1.03
CA LEU A 7 14.57 -7.44 -1.91
C LEU A 7 15.41 -8.54 -1.28
N LEU A 8 16.39 -8.18 -0.43
CA LEU A 8 17.34 -9.11 0.18
C LEU A 8 16.96 -9.50 1.62
N SER A 9 15.90 -8.91 2.17
CA SER A 9 15.39 -9.25 3.50
C SER A 9 14.21 -10.21 3.41
N CYS A 10 13.83 -10.75 4.56
CA CYS A 10 12.65 -11.60 4.73
C CYS A 10 11.31 -10.85 4.54
N CYS A 11 11.33 -9.57 4.13
CA CYS A 11 10.12 -8.82 3.85
C CYS A 11 9.51 -9.21 2.50
N LEU A 12 10.32 -9.58 1.50
CA LEU A 12 9.82 -10.03 0.20
C LEU A 12 8.98 -11.30 0.34
N LEU A 13 7.82 -11.33 -0.32
CA LEU A 13 6.96 -12.51 -0.46
C LEU A 13 7.13 -13.13 -1.86
N PRO A 14 8.04 -14.09 -2.07
CA PRO A 14 8.42 -14.53 -3.41
C PRO A 14 7.26 -15.22 -4.12
N GLY A 15 7.00 -14.83 -5.37
CA GLY A 15 5.95 -15.40 -6.22
C GLY A 15 4.52 -15.11 -5.75
N ARG A 16 4.33 -14.28 -4.70
CA ARG A 16 2.99 -13.94 -4.20
C ARG A 16 2.40 -12.79 -4.98
N THR A 17 1.12 -12.94 -5.31
CA THR A 17 0.27 -11.92 -5.97
C THR A 17 -0.90 -11.50 -5.09
N SER A 18 -0.97 -12.03 -3.86
CA SER A 18 -1.91 -11.63 -2.83
C SER A 18 -1.32 -11.80 -1.44
N HIS A 19 -1.92 -11.10 -0.47
CA HIS A 19 -1.60 -11.19 0.94
C HIS A 19 -2.87 -11.04 1.77
N ARG A 20 -2.96 -11.79 2.87
CA ARG A 20 -4.13 -11.81 3.75
C ARG A 20 -3.70 -11.68 5.20
N GLU A 21 -4.38 -10.82 5.92
CA GLU A 21 -4.17 -10.57 7.34
C GLU A 21 -5.53 -10.29 8.00
N ASP A 22 -5.79 -10.85 9.18
CA ASP A 22 -7.03 -10.68 9.94
C ASP A 22 -8.34 -10.82 9.12
N GLY A 23 -8.35 -11.75 8.16
CA GLY A 23 -9.50 -12.02 7.29
C GLY A 23 -9.72 -10.99 6.17
N VAL A 24 -8.84 -10.00 6.04
CA VAL A 24 -8.79 -9.02 4.96
C VAL A 24 -7.71 -9.41 3.96
N GLU A 25 -8.02 -9.37 2.67
CA GLU A 25 -7.08 -9.73 1.61
C GLU A 25 -6.89 -8.58 0.63
N ILE A 26 -5.68 -8.48 0.09
CA ILE A 26 -5.34 -7.68 -1.07
C ILE A 26 -4.67 -8.56 -2.12
N SER A 27 -4.96 -8.31 -3.40
CA SER A 27 -4.51 -9.13 -4.51
C SER A 27 -4.34 -8.29 -5.78
N LEU A 28 -3.33 -8.63 -6.58
CA LEU A 28 -3.11 -8.06 -7.90
C LEU A 28 -2.45 -9.13 -8.77
N GLN A 29 -3.18 -9.63 -9.76
CA GLN A 29 -2.62 -10.52 -10.77
C GLN A 29 -1.85 -9.71 -11.82
N PRO A 30 -0.54 -9.94 -12.02
CA PRO A 30 0.24 -9.25 -13.03
C PRO A 30 -0.27 -9.59 -14.43
N ALA A 31 -0.43 -8.57 -15.27
CA ALA A 31 -0.63 -8.75 -16.69
C ALA A 31 0.71 -8.83 -17.45
N SER A 32 0.66 -9.11 -18.75
CA SER A 32 1.86 -9.13 -19.59
C SER A 32 2.62 -7.80 -19.52
N GLY A 33 3.93 -7.88 -19.30
CA GLY A 33 4.82 -6.74 -19.15
C GLY A 33 4.76 -6.04 -17.78
N GLU A 34 4.02 -6.58 -16.81
CA GLU A 34 3.95 -6.06 -15.44
C GLU A 34 4.88 -6.86 -14.52
N THR A 35 5.60 -6.16 -13.63
CA THR A 35 6.30 -6.77 -12.49
C THR A 35 5.67 -6.27 -11.21
N VAL A 36 5.36 -7.19 -10.31
CA VAL A 36 4.69 -6.90 -9.05
C VAL A 36 5.39 -7.66 -7.94
N LEU A 37 5.82 -6.94 -6.91
CA LEU A 37 6.49 -7.52 -5.73
C LEU A 37 5.76 -7.08 -4.48
N PHE A 38 5.39 -8.04 -3.65
CA PHE A 38 4.78 -7.81 -2.34
C PHE A 38 5.85 -7.92 -1.26
N PHE A 39 5.88 -6.94 -0.37
CA PHE A 39 6.73 -6.92 0.81
C PHE A 39 5.86 -6.84 2.06
N ASN A 40 5.88 -7.87 2.92
CA ASN A 40 5.32 -7.78 4.26
C ASN A 40 6.34 -7.14 5.19
N ILE A 41 6.05 -5.90 5.60
CA ILE A 41 6.96 -5.04 6.34
C ILE A 41 6.57 -4.85 7.81
N ASP A 42 5.37 -5.28 8.20
CA ASP A 42 4.98 -5.26 9.59
C ASP A 42 5.69 -6.38 10.36
N ASP A 43 6.37 -6.01 11.44
CA ASP A 43 7.17 -6.92 12.24
C ASP A 43 6.34 -7.75 13.21
N GLN A 44 5.09 -7.35 13.47
CA GLN A 44 4.15 -8.16 14.25
C GLN A 44 3.70 -9.39 13.46
N SER A 45 3.39 -9.22 12.17
CA SER A 45 3.04 -10.33 11.27
C SER A 45 4.26 -11.00 10.60
N ASN A 46 5.40 -10.32 10.51
CA ASN A 46 6.66 -10.84 9.97
C ASN A 46 7.88 -10.47 10.83
N PRO A 47 8.16 -11.21 11.93
CA PRO A 47 9.24 -10.88 12.87
C PRO A 47 10.66 -10.94 12.26
N ASN A 48 10.81 -11.56 11.08
CA ASN A 48 12.09 -11.60 10.37
C ASN A 48 12.33 -10.35 9.50
N CYS A 49 11.31 -9.51 9.29
CA CYS A 49 11.44 -8.27 8.54
C CYS A 49 11.99 -7.15 9.44
N LYS A 50 13.28 -6.83 9.27
CA LYS A 50 13.94 -5.73 9.99
C LYS A 50 13.71 -4.36 9.36
N PHE A 51 12.71 -4.22 8.50
CA PHE A 51 12.51 -2.99 7.72
C PHE A 51 12.11 -1.80 8.61
N ARG A 52 11.33 -2.07 9.66
CA ARG A 52 10.95 -1.08 10.68
C ARG A 52 12.15 -0.37 11.31
N GLN A 53 13.18 -1.13 11.71
CA GLN A 53 14.42 -0.59 12.30
C GLN A 53 15.16 0.31 11.31
N LEU A 54 15.18 -0.05 10.03
CA LEU A 54 15.84 0.74 8.98
C LEU A 54 15.14 2.06 8.69
N LEU A 55 13.82 2.10 8.91
CA LEU A 55 13.03 3.32 8.81
C LEU A 55 13.08 4.16 10.10
N GLY A 56 13.77 3.70 11.15
CA GLY A 56 13.81 4.37 12.46
C GLY A 56 12.44 4.39 13.15
N LEU A 57 11.60 3.38 12.90
CA LEU A 57 10.25 3.24 13.43
C LEU A 57 10.17 2.22 14.59
N ASP A 58 11.31 1.88 15.20
CA ASP A 58 11.46 0.93 16.31
C ASP A 58 11.08 1.52 17.68
N GLN A 59 10.80 2.83 17.74
CA GLN A 59 10.36 3.50 18.96
C GLN A 59 8.93 3.10 19.34
N GLU A 60 8.65 3.11 20.64
CA GLU A 60 7.31 2.82 21.17
C GLU A 60 6.29 3.82 20.60
N GLY A 61 5.18 3.30 20.10
CA GLY A 61 4.11 4.10 19.50
C GLY A 61 4.26 4.42 18.02
N SER A 62 5.42 4.15 17.41
CA SER A 62 5.60 4.27 15.96
C SER A 62 4.68 3.31 15.19
N LYS A 63 4.22 3.75 14.03
CA LYS A 63 3.26 3.00 13.21
C LYS A 63 3.88 2.65 11.86
N ILE A 64 3.72 1.39 11.47
CA ILE A 64 4.10 0.89 10.14
C ILE A 64 2.87 0.27 9.48
N CYS A 65 2.74 0.40 8.16
CA CYS A 65 1.69 -0.30 7.43
C CYS A 65 2.07 -1.75 7.15
N ASP A 66 1.08 -2.59 6.85
CA ASP A 66 1.30 -4.03 6.70
C ASP A 66 2.19 -4.37 5.49
N LEU A 67 1.93 -3.69 4.36
CA LEU A 67 2.51 -4.07 3.06
C LEU A 67 3.08 -2.88 2.30
N ILE A 68 4.18 -3.14 1.58
CA ILE A 68 4.60 -2.36 0.42
C ILE A 68 4.42 -3.22 -0.82
N VAL A 69 3.77 -2.69 -1.84
CA VAL A 69 3.69 -3.31 -3.17
C VAL A 69 4.44 -2.47 -4.18
N PHE A 70 5.46 -3.05 -4.79
CA PHE A 70 6.18 -2.46 -5.90
C PHE A 70 5.57 -2.92 -7.22
N TYR A 71 5.24 -1.97 -8.09
CA TYR A 71 4.67 -2.23 -9.40
C TYR A 71 5.48 -1.52 -10.49
N VAL A 72 5.70 -2.24 -11.59
CA VAL A 72 6.43 -1.77 -12.76
C VAL A 72 5.72 -2.18 -14.04
N LYS A 73 5.56 -1.22 -14.96
CA LYS A 73 5.14 -1.47 -16.35
C LYS A 73 5.75 -0.41 -17.26
N GLY A 74 6.55 -0.82 -18.24
CA GLY A 74 7.28 0.12 -19.10
C GLY A 74 8.17 1.07 -18.28
N SER A 75 7.93 2.37 -18.37
CA SER A 75 8.63 3.41 -17.58
C SER A 75 7.98 3.71 -16.22
N GLU A 76 6.77 3.20 -15.95
CA GLU A 76 6.09 3.45 -14.70
C GLU A 76 6.76 2.68 -13.56
N ARG A 77 6.96 3.37 -12.43
CA ARG A 77 7.48 2.81 -11.18
C ARG A 77 6.57 3.29 -10.07
N ILE A 78 5.85 2.36 -9.45
CA ILE A 78 4.87 2.65 -8.40
C ILE A 78 5.29 1.94 -7.12
N ILE A 79 5.20 2.65 -6.01
CA ILE A 79 5.30 2.08 -4.67
C ILE A 79 3.97 2.35 -3.99
N CYS A 80 3.21 1.28 -3.73
CA CYS A 80 1.93 1.36 -3.06
C CYS A 80 2.07 0.92 -1.60
N PHE A 81 1.75 1.81 -0.67
CA PHE A 81 1.69 1.54 0.77
C PHE A 81 0.30 1.03 1.12
N VAL A 82 0.21 -0.20 1.58
CA VAL A 82 -1.05 -0.92 1.75
C VAL A 82 -1.26 -1.26 3.21
N GLU A 83 -2.47 -0.99 3.68
CA GLU A 83 -2.94 -1.39 5.01
C GLU A 83 -4.20 -2.25 4.88
N LEU A 84 -4.23 -3.36 5.61
CA LEU A 84 -5.31 -4.35 5.67
C LEU A 84 -6.07 -4.26 7.00
N LYS A 85 -6.43 -3.05 7.45
CA LYS A 85 -7.16 -2.87 8.69
C LYS A 85 -8.66 -2.96 8.50
N GLY A 86 -9.23 -4.06 8.97
CA GLY A 86 -10.66 -4.33 8.94
C GLY A 86 -11.55 -3.21 9.50
N GLY A 87 -11.22 -2.64 10.67
CA GLY A 87 -12.16 -1.76 11.40
C GLY A 87 -11.76 -0.30 11.63
N ASP A 88 -10.45 0.03 11.65
CA ASP A 88 -9.98 1.36 12.07
C ASP A 88 -9.24 2.09 10.94
N ILE A 89 -10.01 2.87 10.18
CA ILE A 89 -9.50 3.64 9.04
C ILE A 89 -8.57 4.78 9.49
N LYS A 90 -8.78 5.34 10.68
CA LYS A 90 -7.93 6.43 11.20
C LYS A 90 -6.52 5.91 11.45
N LYS A 91 -6.42 4.79 12.16
CA LYS A 91 -5.14 4.13 12.43
C LYS A 91 -4.45 3.68 11.14
N ALA A 92 -5.21 3.11 10.21
CA ALA A 92 -4.71 2.73 8.89
C ALA A 92 -4.10 3.91 8.12
N LYS A 93 -4.81 5.04 8.11
CA LYS A 93 -4.36 6.28 7.48
C LYS A 93 -3.07 6.80 8.13
N ASP A 94 -2.99 6.79 9.46
CA ASP A 94 -1.75 7.19 10.16
C ASP A 94 -0.57 6.27 9.78
N GLN A 95 -0.78 4.94 9.76
CA GLN A 95 0.24 3.95 9.40
C GLN A 95 0.82 4.18 8.00
N VAL A 96 -0.03 4.33 6.98
CA VAL A 96 0.45 4.53 5.60
C VAL A 96 1.16 5.87 5.42
N ILE A 97 0.71 6.93 6.11
CA ILE A 97 1.36 8.26 6.05
C ILE A 97 2.72 8.23 6.75
N GLU A 98 2.81 7.65 7.95
CA GLU A 98 4.05 7.55 8.72
C GLU A 98 5.08 6.69 7.98
N THR A 99 4.66 5.52 7.49
CA THR A 99 5.52 4.63 6.69
C THR A 99 6.04 5.32 5.44
N TYR A 100 5.16 5.96 4.66
CA TYR A 100 5.58 6.71 3.47
C TYR A 100 6.56 7.83 3.80
N THR A 101 6.31 8.58 4.89
CA THR A 101 7.16 9.71 5.28
C THR A 101 8.57 9.23 5.63
N SER A 102 8.69 8.21 6.49
CA SER A 102 9.98 7.64 6.88
C SER A 102 10.68 6.96 5.70
N PHE A 103 9.94 6.22 4.87
CA PHE A 103 10.48 5.59 3.67
C PHE A 103 11.03 6.61 2.68
N ASN A 104 10.31 7.70 2.42
CA ASN A 104 10.73 8.75 1.51
C ASN A 104 11.93 9.52 2.06
N GLN A 105 11.98 9.79 3.37
CA GLN A 105 13.15 10.38 4.01
C GLN A 105 14.38 9.48 3.85
N PHE A 106 14.24 8.19 4.13
CA PHE A 106 15.32 7.21 3.97
C PHE A 106 15.79 7.10 2.51
N LEU A 107 14.87 7.14 1.54
CA LEU A 107 15.22 7.18 0.12
C LEU A 107 15.97 8.44 -0.28
N ARG A 108 15.53 9.62 0.16
CA ARG A 108 16.18 10.90 -0.17
C ARG A 108 17.62 10.95 0.29
N VAL A 109 17.90 10.41 1.48
CA VAL A 109 19.27 10.28 2.02
C VAL A 109 20.08 9.27 1.21
N SER A 110 19.46 8.16 0.80
CA SER A 110 20.16 7.07 0.11
C SER A 110 20.42 7.34 -1.38
N ASN A 111 19.47 7.95 -2.08
CA ASN A 111 19.52 8.22 -3.51
C ASN A 111 18.40 9.20 -3.93
N SER A 112 18.75 10.49 -4.04
CA SER A 112 17.81 11.57 -4.39
C SER A 112 17.34 11.54 -5.85
N SER A 113 17.96 10.74 -6.72
CA SER A 113 17.62 10.68 -8.15
C SER A 113 16.47 9.70 -8.47
N LEU A 114 16.11 8.83 -7.53
CA LEU A 114 15.05 7.85 -7.74
C LEU A 114 13.68 8.54 -7.87
N ARG A 115 13.02 8.29 -9.00
CA ARG A 115 11.66 8.78 -9.30
C ARG A 115 10.69 7.61 -9.25
N PHE A 116 9.62 7.75 -8.49
CA PHE A 116 8.51 6.81 -8.46
C PHE A 116 7.21 7.55 -8.11
N THR A 117 6.07 6.95 -8.43
CA THR A 117 4.76 7.41 -7.99
C THR A 117 4.40 6.69 -6.69
N ALA A 118 4.24 7.45 -5.61
CA ALA A 118 3.73 6.92 -4.35
C ALA A 118 2.21 6.77 -4.43
N LYS A 119 1.69 5.60 -4.04
CA LYS A 119 0.26 5.34 -3.90
C LYS A 119 -0.05 4.77 -2.52
N THR A 120 -1.32 4.83 -2.11
CA THR A 120 -1.78 4.11 -0.92
C THR A 120 -3.13 3.44 -1.13
N TYR A 121 -3.30 2.27 -0.53
CA TYR A 121 -4.54 1.50 -0.57
C TYR A 121 -4.88 0.98 0.83
N ILE A 122 -5.99 1.44 1.38
CA ILE A 122 -6.49 0.98 2.67
C ILE A 122 -7.67 0.05 2.40
N VAL A 123 -7.52 -1.23 2.76
CA VAL A 123 -8.59 -2.21 2.73
C VAL A 123 -9.28 -2.23 4.08
N PHE A 124 -10.59 -2.07 4.11
CA PHE A 124 -11.38 -2.15 5.33
C PHE A 124 -12.58 -3.09 5.17
N ASN A 125 -13.00 -3.74 6.26
CA ASN A 125 -14.14 -4.67 6.29
C ASN A 125 -15.29 -4.18 7.21
N GLY A 126 -15.16 -3.00 7.82
CA GLY A 126 -16.14 -2.44 8.75
C GLY A 126 -17.06 -1.34 8.19
N SER A 127 -17.71 -0.65 9.13
CA SER A 127 -18.50 0.55 8.86
C SER A 127 -17.59 1.72 8.47
N VAL A 128 -18.03 2.52 7.51
CA VAL A 128 -17.31 3.73 7.11
C VAL A 128 -17.47 4.78 8.23
N PRO A 129 -16.38 5.30 8.82
CA PRO A 129 -16.46 6.36 9.81
C PRO A 129 -17.04 7.64 9.21
N ARG A 130 -17.66 8.48 10.06
CA ARG A 130 -18.20 9.79 9.63
C ARG A 130 -17.12 10.73 9.07
N GLU A 131 -15.89 10.57 9.53
CA GLU A 131 -14.73 11.41 9.20
C GLU A 131 -13.96 10.92 7.95
N VAL A 132 -14.48 9.93 7.22
CA VAL A 132 -13.76 9.33 6.09
C VAL A 132 -13.30 10.35 5.04
N ASP A 133 -14.07 11.42 4.82
CA ASP A 133 -13.71 12.45 3.84
C ASP A 133 -12.53 13.30 4.32
N THR A 134 -12.43 13.59 5.62
CA THR A 134 -11.23 14.19 6.21
C THR A 134 -10.01 13.30 6.00
N TYR A 135 -10.15 11.99 6.21
CA TYR A 135 -9.04 11.06 5.99
C TYR A 135 -8.62 11.00 4.52
N LYS A 136 -9.57 11.07 3.57
CA LYS A 136 -9.26 11.16 2.14
C LYS A 136 -8.50 12.43 1.79
N GLU A 137 -8.87 13.58 2.34
CA GLU A 137 -8.15 14.84 2.09
C GLU A 137 -6.71 14.78 2.63
N GLU A 138 -6.49 14.17 3.79
CA GLU A 138 -5.14 13.95 4.32
C GLU A 138 -4.29 13.02 3.42
N LEU A 139 -4.89 11.92 2.94
CA LEU A 139 -4.20 11.00 2.02
C LEU A 139 -3.93 11.69 0.66
N LYS A 140 -4.90 12.45 0.15
CA LYS A 140 -4.73 13.26 -1.07
C LYS A 140 -3.59 14.26 -0.92
N TYR A 141 -3.51 14.96 0.21
CA TYR A 141 -2.42 15.89 0.48
C TYR A 141 -1.04 15.20 0.46
N LYS A 142 -0.95 13.96 0.96
CA LYS A 142 0.32 13.22 1.04
C LYS A 142 0.73 12.49 -0.24
N PHE A 143 -0.22 11.86 -0.93
CA PHE A 143 0.04 10.99 -2.09
C PHE A 143 -0.31 11.64 -3.43
N GLY A 144 -1.12 12.71 -3.41
CA GLY A 144 -1.63 13.37 -4.61
C GLY A 144 -2.98 12.83 -5.08
N GLU A 145 -3.65 13.61 -5.93
CA GLU A 145 -4.92 13.24 -6.54
C GLU A 145 -4.80 11.93 -7.34
N GLY A 146 -5.76 11.02 -7.16
CA GLY A 146 -5.78 9.71 -7.84
C GLY A 146 -4.78 8.66 -7.31
N ASN A 147 -3.97 9.00 -6.31
CA ASN A 147 -2.95 8.10 -5.74
C ASN A 147 -3.31 7.52 -4.37
N TYR A 148 -4.58 7.59 -3.98
CA TYR A 148 -5.05 7.02 -2.72
C TYR A 148 -6.41 6.34 -2.94
N ALA A 149 -6.68 5.29 -2.16
CA ALA A 149 -7.99 4.66 -2.10
C ALA A 149 -8.27 4.05 -0.72
N ILE A 150 -9.51 4.19 -0.27
CA ILE A 150 -10.06 3.49 0.89
C ILE A 150 -11.19 2.62 0.35
N SER A 151 -11.04 1.30 0.42
CA SER A 151 -11.84 0.36 -0.38
C SER A 151 -12.14 -0.93 0.37
N ARG A 152 -13.23 -1.59 -0.02
CA ARG A 152 -13.53 -2.97 0.40
C ARG A 152 -13.12 -4.01 -0.65
N ASN A 153 -12.64 -3.55 -1.80
CA ASN A 153 -12.23 -4.43 -2.90
C ASN A 153 -10.84 -4.97 -2.61
N SER A 154 -10.71 -6.30 -2.57
CA SER A 154 -9.42 -6.98 -2.42
C SER A 154 -8.60 -6.95 -3.71
N ASP A 155 -9.20 -6.74 -4.88
CA ASP A 155 -8.45 -6.54 -6.13
C ASP A 155 -8.20 -5.03 -6.33
N PHE A 156 -6.94 -4.64 -6.16
CA PHE A 156 -6.50 -3.25 -6.35
C PHE A 156 -5.76 -3.03 -7.67
N GLY A 157 -5.76 -3.99 -8.59
CA GLY A 157 -5.02 -3.91 -9.84
C GLY A 157 -5.40 -2.69 -10.68
N ALA A 158 -6.69 -2.42 -10.86
CA ALA A 158 -7.16 -1.24 -11.59
C ALA A 158 -6.66 0.08 -10.97
N PHE A 159 -6.63 0.16 -9.63
CA PHE A 159 -6.13 1.32 -8.91
C PHE A 159 -4.62 1.52 -9.12
N VAL A 160 -3.82 0.45 -8.99
CA VAL A 160 -2.37 0.52 -9.21
C VAL A 160 -2.06 0.94 -10.63
N ARG A 161 -2.77 0.39 -11.62
CA ARG A 161 -2.66 0.73 -13.04
C ARG A 161 -3.13 2.15 -13.40
N GLY A 162 -3.78 2.86 -12.48
CA GLY A 162 -4.31 4.20 -12.74
C GLY A 162 -5.51 4.21 -13.68
N GLU A 163 -6.23 3.09 -13.78
CA GLU A 163 -7.45 3.01 -14.56
C GLU A 163 -8.52 3.89 -13.90
N LYS A 164 -9.17 4.76 -14.69
CA LYS A 164 -10.30 5.53 -14.20
C LYS A 164 -11.40 4.55 -13.78
N TYR A 165 -11.86 4.66 -12.53
CA TYR A 165 -12.96 3.85 -12.04
C TYR A 165 -14.20 4.03 -12.91
N GLN A 166 -14.54 3.01 -13.70
CA GLN A 166 -15.80 2.90 -14.41
C GLN A 166 -16.78 2.20 -13.46
N PRO A 167 -17.82 2.88 -12.94
CA PRO A 167 -18.80 2.21 -12.10
C PRO A 167 -19.43 1.06 -12.89
N LYS A 168 -19.40 -0.16 -12.32
CA LYS A 168 -20.08 -1.31 -12.92
C LYS A 168 -21.56 -0.93 -13.11
N GLY A 169 -21.98 -0.82 -14.38
CA GLY A 169 -23.36 -0.54 -14.74
C GLY A 169 -24.29 -1.52 -14.04
N LYS A 170 -25.38 -1.00 -13.46
CA LYS A 170 -26.44 -1.83 -12.85
C LYS A 170 -26.80 -2.93 -13.85
N ARG A 171 -26.64 -4.21 -13.46
CA ARG A 171 -27.25 -5.33 -14.18
C ARG A 171 -28.73 -5.00 -14.37
N LYS A 172 -29.14 -4.74 -15.61
CA LYS A 172 -30.57 -4.75 -15.98
C LYS A 172 -31.10 -6.11 -15.56
N LYS A 173 -31.98 -6.16 -14.57
CA LYS A 173 -32.85 -7.31 -14.35
C LYS A 173 -33.68 -7.46 -15.63
N SER A 174 -33.39 -8.47 -16.43
CA SER A 174 -34.33 -8.95 -17.44
C SER A 174 -35.58 -9.42 -16.69
N ARG A 175 -36.71 -8.76 -16.98
CA ARG A 175 -38.04 -9.33 -16.78
C ARG A 175 -38.34 -10.23 -17.96
#